data_AF-A0AAF0U3N2-F1
#
_entry.id   AF-A0AAF0U3N2-F1
#
_cell.length_a   1.000
_cell.length_b   1.000
_cell.length_c   1.000
_cell.angle_alpha   90.00
_cell.angle_beta   90.00
_cell.angle_gamma   90.00
#
_symmetry.space_group_name_H-M   'P 1'
#
loop_
_entity.id
_entity.type
_entity.pdbx_description
1 polymer ?
#
loop_
_entity_poly.entity_id
_entity_poly.type
_entity_poly.pdbx_seq_one_letter_code
_entity_poly.pdbx_strand_id
1 'polypeptide(L)' 'MAPYEAFYGHRCRSPVGWFEVGEKALIGQDSFHDAMEKVQFIRDRLNTSQSRQKSYANVRRKELEFQVDD' A
#
# COMPACT_ATOMS: atom_id res chain seq x y z
N MET A 1 -12.70 -5.82 -27.40
CA MET A 1 -12.33 -4.41 -27.19
C MET A 1 -12.55 -4.12 -25.71
N ALA A 2 -11.52 -3.61 -25.01
CA ALA A 2 -11.67 -3.33 -23.58
C ALA A 2 -12.64 -2.15 -23.38
N PRO A 3 -13.43 -2.09 -22.29
CA PRO A 3 -14.48 -1.09 -22.12
C PRO A 3 -14.03 0.37 -22.31
N TYR A 4 -12.82 0.72 -21.85
CA TYR A 4 -12.25 2.06 -21.98
C TYR A 4 -11.97 2.47 -23.44
N GLU A 5 -11.50 1.55 -24.28
CA GLU A 5 -11.18 1.82 -25.69
C GLU A 5 -12.44 2.17 -26.49
N ALA A 6 -13.58 1.58 -26.12
CA ALA A 6 -14.88 1.83 -26.76
C ALA A 6 -15.45 3.22 -26.41
N PHE A 7 -15.18 3.73 -25.21
CA PHE A 7 -15.70 5.04 -24.77
C PHE A 7 -14.85 6.22 -25.24
N TYR A 8 -13.53 6.06 -25.32
CA TYR A 8 -12.62 7.18 -25.50
C TYR A 8 -11.79 7.10 -26.80
N GLY A 9 -11.90 6.03 -27.59
CA GLY A 9 -11.21 5.90 -28.87
C GLY A 9 -9.67 5.81 -28.77
N HIS A 10 -9.14 5.68 -27.57
CA HIS A 10 -7.71 5.57 -27.31
C HIS A 10 -7.36 4.23 -26.66
N ARG A 11 -6.23 3.63 -27.09
CA ARG A 11 -5.68 2.43 -26.46
C ARG A 11 -5.39 2.72 -24.98
N CYS A 12 -5.88 1.86 -24.08
CA CYS A 12 -5.61 1.96 -22.65
C CYS A 12 -4.10 2.07 -22.40
N ARG A 13 -3.60 3.20 -21.91
CA ARG A 13 -2.23 3.31 -21.39
C ARG A 13 -2.28 3.12 -19.88
N SER A 14 -1.49 2.17 -19.38
CA SER A 14 -1.34 1.95 -17.93
C SER A 14 -0.78 3.22 -17.27
N PRO A 15 -1.27 3.63 -16.09
CA PRO A 15 -0.73 4.77 -15.33
C PRO A 15 0.78 4.70 -15.05
N VAL A 16 1.36 3.50 -15.15
CA VAL A 16 2.80 3.23 -14.94
C VAL A 16 3.70 3.93 -16.00
N GLY A 17 3.13 4.48 -17.09
CA GLY A 17 3.88 5.12 -18.18
C GLY A 17 3.84 6.64 -18.24
N TRP A 18 3.42 7.34 -17.18
CA TRP A 18 3.28 8.81 -17.17
C TRP A 18 4.57 9.61 -16.90
N PHE A 19 5.69 8.96 -16.61
CA PHE A 19 6.97 9.69 -16.48
C PHE A 19 7.58 9.88 -17.86
N GLU A 20 7.70 11.13 -18.31
CA GLU A 20 8.58 11.42 -19.44
C GLU A 20 10.00 10.96 -19.07
N VAL A 21 10.70 10.33 -20.01
CA VAL A 21 12.02 9.69 -19.81
C VAL A 21 13.11 10.68 -19.30
N GLY A 22 12.80 11.98 -19.19
CA GLY A 22 13.62 13.02 -18.56
C GLY A 22 13.11 13.61 -17.23
N GLU A 23 11.84 13.42 -16.84
CA GLU A 23 11.30 13.96 -15.57
C GLU A 23 11.88 13.25 -14.34
N LYS A 24 12.20 11.96 -14.50
CA LYS A 24 12.78 11.14 -13.44
C LYS A 24 14.17 11.62 -12.99
N ALA A 25 14.87 12.38 -13.84
CA ALA A 25 16.18 12.96 -13.55
C ALA A 25 16.09 14.33 -12.87
N LEU A 26 14.96 15.05 -12.99
CA LEU A 26 14.77 16.41 -12.50
C LEU A 26 14.19 16.47 -11.07
N ILE A 27 13.49 15.42 -10.63
CA ILE A 27 13.05 15.30 -9.24
C ILE A 27 14.29 14.87 -8.44
N GLY A 28 14.94 15.85 -7.84
CA GLY A 28 16.20 15.70 -7.11
C GLY A 28 16.24 14.43 -6.27
N GLN A 29 17.39 13.75 -6.32
CA GLN A 29 17.66 12.48 -5.65
C GLN A 29 17.21 12.50 -4.17
N ASP A 30 17.33 13.65 -3.50
CA ASP A 30 16.87 13.87 -2.12
C ASP A 30 15.35 13.73 -1.98
N SER A 31 14.56 14.35 -2.86
CA SER A 31 13.09 14.23 -2.85
C SER A 31 12.62 12.79 -3.12
N PHE A 32 13.38 12.04 -3.91
CA PHE A 32 13.10 10.63 -4.14
C PHE A 32 13.38 9.78 -2.89
N HIS A 33 14.49 10.04 -2.18
CA HIS A 33 14.80 9.36 -0.92
C HIS A 33 13.77 9.68 0.16
N ASP A 34 13.39 10.95 0.31
CA ASP A 34 12.34 11.38 1.25
C ASP A 34 10.99 10.71 0.95
N ALA A 35 10.63 10.58 -0.34
CA ALA A 35 9.42 9.89 -0.75
C ALA A 35 9.48 8.39 -0.42
N MET A 36 10.63 7.74 -0.66
CA MET A 36 10.81 6.33 -0.31
C MET A 36 10.75 6.09 1.20
N GLU A 37 11.34 6.96 2.00
CA GLU A 37 11.29 6.87 3.46
C GLU A 37 9.85 6.98 3.97
N LYS A 38 9.08 7.95 3.45
CA LYS A 38 7.65 8.09 3.77
C LYS A 38 6.83 6.86 3.37
N VAL A 39 7.11 6.28 2.20
CA VAL A 39 6.45 5.05 1.75
C VAL A 39 6.78 3.88 2.69
N GLN A 40 8.05 3.74 3.10
CA GLN A 40 8.47 2.69 4.01
C GLN A 40 7.78 2.84 5.38
N PHE A 41 7.73 4.06 5.91
CA PHE A 41 7.04 4.37 7.15
C PHE A 41 5.54 4.03 7.12
N ILE A 42 4.85 4.32 6.01
CA ILE A 42 3.44 3.97 5.83
C ILE A 42 3.27 2.44 5.81
N ARG A 43 4.14 1.70 5.12
CA ARG A 43 4.11 0.23 5.08
C ARG A 43 4.28 -0.38 6.46
N ASP A 44 5.22 0.14 7.25
CA ASP A 44 5.49 -0.37 8.60
C ASP A 44 4.30 -0.14 9.54
N ARG A 45 3.65 1.03 9.45
CA ARG A 45 2.41 1.31 10.19
C ARG A 45 1.26 0.40 9.77
N LEU A 46 1.08 0.16 8.47
CA LEU A 46 0.05 -0.75 7.96
C LEU A 46 0.29 -2.18 8.45
N ASN A 47 1.52 -2.67 8.37
CA ASN A 47 1.89 -4.00 8.86
C ASN A 47 1.66 -4.14 10.36
N THR A 48 1.99 -3.11 11.15
CA THR A 48 1.74 -3.10 12.60
C THR A 48 0.25 -3.17 12.91
N SER A 49 -0.56 -2.37 12.23
CA SER A 49 -2.03 -2.38 12.39
C SER A 49 -2.62 -3.76 12.01
N GLN A 50 -2.19 -4.30 10.87
CA GLN A 50 -2.65 -5.61 10.40
C GLN A 50 -2.24 -6.74 11.37
N SER A 51 -1.01 -6.70 11.88
CA SER A 51 -0.53 -7.65 12.89
C SER A 51 -1.36 -7.59 14.18
N ARG A 52 -1.67 -6.39 14.67
CA ARG A 52 -2.55 -6.19 15.83
C ARG A 52 -3.95 -6.77 15.58
N GLN A 53 -4.57 -6.46 14.45
CA GLN A 53 -5.88 -7.00 14.07
C GLN A 53 -5.86 -8.54 14.00
N LYS A 54 -4.83 -9.12 13.37
CA LYS A 54 -4.65 -10.58 13.32
C LYS A 54 -4.48 -11.18 14.71
N SER A 55 -3.72 -10.53 15.59
CA SER A 55 -3.56 -10.99 16.99
C SER A 55 -4.91 -11.04 17.71
N TYR A 56 -5.69 -9.95 17.68
CA TYR A 56 -7.04 -9.93 18.26
C TYR A 56 -7.95 -11.03 17.70
N ALA A 57 -7.97 -11.18 16.37
CA ALA A 57 -8.78 -12.20 15.72
C ALA A 57 -8.31 -13.62 16.09
N ASN A 58 -7.01 -13.87 16.18
CA ASN A 58 -6.44 -15.16 16.52
C ASN A 58 -6.69 -15.53 18.00
N VAL A 59 -6.55 -14.56 18.91
CA VAL A 59 -6.86 -14.74 20.33
C VAL A 59 -8.34 -15.08 20.50
N ARG A 60 -9.25 -14.46 19.74
CA ARG A 60 -10.69 -14.78 19.76
C ARG A 60 -11.08 -16.04 18.99
N ARG A 61 -10.19 -16.61 18.18
CA ARG A 61 -10.40 -17.87 17.44
C ARG A 61 -9.87 -19.09 18.19
N LYS A 62 -8.92 -18.92 19.11
CA LYS A 62 -8.58 -19.93 20.12
C LYS A 62 -9.55 -19.85 21.28
N GLU A 63 -9.73 -20.96 21.99
CA GLU A 63 -10.51 -21.00 23.23
C GLU A 63 -9.87 -20.02 24.23
N LEU A 64 -10.64 -19.00 24.64
CA LEU A 64 -10.18 -18.00 25.60
C LEU A 64 -10.28 -18.61 27.00
N GLU A 65 -9.15 -18.98 27.57
CA GLU A 65 -9.06 -19.36 28.98
C GLU A 65 -9.03 -18.08 29.82
N PHE A 66 -10.09 -17.83 30.59
CA PHE A 66 -10.14 -16.77 31.58
C PHE A 66 -9.83 -17.35 32.95
N GLN A 67 -8.84 -16.79 33.65
CA GLN A 67 -8.75 -17.01 35.09
C GLN A 67 -9.87 -16.21 35.76
N VAL A 68 -10.79 -16.94 36.40
CA VAL A 68 -11.75 -16.36 37.32
C VAL A 68 -11.03 -16.26 38.66
N ASP A 69 -10.72 -15.04 39.09
CA ASP A 69 -10.29 -14.78 40.47
C ASP A 69 -11.55 -14.75 41.35
N ASP A 70 -11.58 -15.59 42.41
CA ASP A 70 -12.64 -15.65 43.43
C ASP A 70 -12.68 -14.37 44.32
#